data_AF-A0A645GKD5-F1
#
_entry.id   AF-A0A645GKD5-F1
#
_cell.length_a   1.000
_cell.length_b   1.000
_cell.length_c   1.000
_cell.angle_alpha   90.00
_cell.angle_beta   90.00
_cell.angle_gamma   90.00
#
_symmetry.space_group_name_H-M   'P 1'
#
loop_
_entity.id
_entity.type
_entity.pdbx_description
1 polymer ?
#
loop_
_entity_poly.entity_id
_entity_poly.type
_entity_poly.pdbx_seq_one_letter_code
_entity_poly.pdbx_strand_id
1 'polypeptide(L)' 'MKEKENKDSEINALQHVWGYLKNESTKKEKATFLTEVEKYKNSAITLQKVKKSLFKMVSKYNIGYLLKSYYFTFEND' A
#
# COMPACT_ATOMS: atom_id res chain seq x y z
N MET A 1 -4.32 -22.52 11.54
CA MET A 1 -4.61 -21.25 12.25
C MET A 1 -4.29 -20.12 11.28
N LYS A 2 -5.24 -19.24 10.92
CA LYS A 2 -4.90 -18.01 10.21
C LYS A 2 -4.16 -17.13 11.22
N GLU A 3 -2.89 -16.80 10.96
CA GLU A 3 -2.15 -15.85 11.78
C GLU A 3 -2.97 -14.55 11.86
N LYS A 4 -3.07 -13.99 13.06
CA LYS A 4 -3.70 -12.69 13.25
C LYS A 4 -2.87 -11.66 12.48
N GLU A 5 -3.50 -10.92 11.57
CA GLU A 5 -2.88 -9.82 10.84
C GLU A 5 -2.13 -8.91 11.81
N ASN A 6 -0.80 -8.82 11.67
CA ASN A 6 -0.02 -7.86 12.42
C ASN A 6 -0.05 -6.52 11.69
N LYS A 7 -0.98 -5.66 12.10
CA LYS A 7 -1.15 -4.32 11.50
C LYS A 7 0.13 -3.50 11.46
N ASP A 8 1.02 -3.63 12.44
CA ASP A 8 2.28 -2.88 12.45
C ASP A 8 3.22 -3.39 11.33
N SER A 9 3.30 -4.71 11.14
CA SER A 9 4.04 -5.32 10.03
C SER A 9 3.48 -4.88 8.67
N GLU A 10 2.15 -4.84 8.53
CA GLU A 10 1.50 -4.41 7.29
C GLU A 10 1.69 -2.92 7.01
N ILE A 11 1.58 -2.06 8.02
CA ILE A 11 1.87 -0.63 7.91
C ILE A 11 3.34 -0.42 7.52
N ASN A 12 4.26 -1.18 8.11
CA ASN A 12 5.67 -1.12 7.73
C ASN A 12 5.89 -1.49 6.25
N ALA A 13 5.22 -2.53 5.77
CA ALA A 13 5.29 -2.93 4.37
C ALA A 13 4.68 -1.85 3.43
N LEU A 14 3.55 -1.25 3.81
CA LEU A 14 2.93 -0.13 3.09
C LEU A 14 3.90 1.06 3.00
N GLN A 15 4.56 1.43 4.11
CA GLN A 15 5.54 2.51 4.16
C GLN A 15 6.80 2.21 3.33
N HIS A 16 7.24 0.95 3.32
CA HIS A 16 8.36 0.51 2.49
C HIS A 16 8.06 0.71 1.00
N VAL A 17 6.88 0.27 0.53
CA VAL A 17 6.45 0.45 -0.86
C VAL A 17 6.27 1.91 -1.21
N TRP A 18 5.68 2.71 -0.31
CA TRP A 18 5.59 4.16 -0.44
C TRP A 18 6.97 4.82 -0.58
N GLY A 19 8.00 4.28 0.08
CA GLY A 19 9.38 4.76 0.00
C GLY A 19 9.93 4.86 -1.43
N TYR A 20 9.50 3.97 -2.32
CA TYR A 20 9.87 3.99 -3.73
C TYR A 20 9.06 4.98 -4.58
N LEU A 21 7.85 5.32 -4.14
CA LEU A 21 6.93 6.23 -4.84
C LEU A 21 7.13 7.68 -4.44
N LYS A 22 7.61 7.96 -3.22
CA LYS A 22 7.55 9.29 -2.60
C LYS A 22 8.27 10.39 -3.37
N ASN A 23 9.27 10.06 -4.19
CA ASN A 23 10.07 11.03 -4.96
C ASN A 23 9.34 11.50 -6.22
N GLU A 24 8.51 10.64 -6.82
CA GLU A 24 7.74 10.93 -8.05
C GLU A 24 6.30 11.38 -7.75
N SER A 25 5.83 11.11 -6.53
CA SER A 25 4.45 11.34 -6.10
C SER A 25 4.13 12.81 -5.83
N THR A 26 2.93 13.23 -6.22
CA THR A 26 2.44 14.58 -5.91
C THR A 26 2.11 14.73 -4.41
N LYS A 27 2.03 16.00 -3.94
CA LYS A 27 1.56 16.31 -2.58
C LYS A 27 0.18 15.72 -2.29
N LYS A 28 -0.72 15.70 -3.29
CA LYS A 28 -2.06 15.13 -3.19
C LYS A 28 -2.01 13.62 -2.97
N GLU A 29 -1.17 12.91 -3.73
CA GLU A 29 -1.02 11.46 -3.59
C GLU A 29 -0.39 11.07 -2.25
N LYS A 30 0.60 11.84 -1.78
CA LYS A 30 1.14 11.68 -0.42
C LYS A 30 0.06 11.83 0.64
N ALA A 31 -0.76 12.88 0.55
CA ALA A 31 -1.84 13.12 1.51
C ALA A 31 -2.89 11.98 1.49
N THR A 32 -3.25 11.50 0.30
CA THR A 32 -4.15 10.34 0.13
C THR A 32 -3.58 9.10 0.79
N PHE A 33 -2.32 8.74 0.50
CA PHE A 33 -1.66 7.57 1.07
C PHE A 33 -1.63 7.62 2.60
N LEU A 34 -1.20 8.74 3.19
CA LEU A 34 -1.16 8.90 4.66
C LEU A 34 -2.55 8.77 5.28
N THR A 35 -3.57 9.34 4.63
CA THR A 35 -4.97 9.22 5.08
C THR A 35 -5.47 7.77 5.04
N GLU A 36 -5.11 7.02 3.99
CA GLU A 36 -5.46 5.61 3.87
C GLU A 36 -4.76 4.75 4.93
N VAL A 37 -3.48 4.99 5.21
CA VAL A 37 -2.75 4.30 6.29
C VAL A 37 -3.41 4.54 7.65
N GLU A 38 -3.78 5.78 7.99
CA GLU A 38 -4.48 6.08 9.24
C GLU A 38 -5.87 5.42 9.31
N LYS A 39 -6.61 5.40 8.20
CA LYS A 39 -7.90 4.70 8.13
C LYS A 39 -7.73 3.19 8.32
N TYR A 40 -6.70 2.59 7.73
CA TYR A 40 -6.41 1.17 7.89
C TYR A 40 -5.98 0.83 9.32
N LYS A 41 -5.12 1.65 9.93
CA LYS A 41 -4.73 1.55 11.34
C LYS A 41 -5.96 1.52 12.25
N ASN A 42 -6.94 2.39 11.98
CA ASN A 42 -8.22 2.49 12.70
C ASN A 42 -9.29 1.47 12.25
N SER A 43 -8.94 0.47 11.41
CA SER A 43 -9.87 -0.53 10.86
C SER A 43 -11.03 0.04 10.02
N ALA A 44 -10.96 1.30 9.60
CA ALA A 44 -12.00 1.94 8.79
C ALA A 44 -11.95 1.50 7.31
N ILE A 45 -10.81 0.98 6.85
CA ILE A 45 -10.65 0.36 5.53
C ILE A 45 -9.77 -0.89 5.65
N THR A 46 -9.82 -1.77 4.65
CA THR A 46 -9.01 -2.99 4.59
C THR A 46 -7.59 -2.72 4.06
N LEU A 47 -6.64 -3.59 4.38
CA LEU A 47 -5.30 -3.59 3.79
C LEU A 47 -5.35 -3.62 2.26
N GLN A 48 -6.25 -4.45 1.70
CA GLN A 48 -6.45 -4.60 0.26
C GLN A 48 -6.81 -3.25 -0.42
N LYS A 49 -7.56 -2.38 0.27
CA LYS A 49 -7.89 -1.05 -0.24
C LYS A 49 -6.62 -0.20 -0.42
N VAL A 50 -5.75 -0.16 0.58
CA VAL A 50 -4.49 0.60 0.53
C VAL A 50 -3.55 0.00 -0.52
N LYS A 51 -3.42 -1.33 -0.58
CA LYS A 51 -2.62 -2.03 -1.61
C LYS A 51 -3.11 -1.71 -3.03
N LYS A 52 -4.41 -1.66 -3.27
CA LYS A 52 -4.98 -1.25 -4.58
C LYS A 52 -4.63 0.20 -4.94
N SER A 53 -4.65 1.12 -3.97
CA SER A 53 -4.24 2.51 -4.19
C SER A 53 -2.75 2.61 -4.53
N LEU A 54 -1.89 1.92 -3.78
CA LEU A 54 -0.44 1.84 -4.09
C LEU A 54 -0.18 1.22 -5.46
N PHE A 55 -0.86 0.11 -5.81
CA PHE A 55 -0.70 -0.54 -7.10
C PHE A 55 -0.98 0.41 -8.27
N LYS A 56 -2.06 1.21 -8.17
CA LYS A 56 -2.36 2.24 -9.19
C LYS A 56 -1.24 3.26 -9.34
N MET A 57 -0.63 3.67 -8.23
CA MET A 57 0.50 4.60 -8.27
C MET A 57 1.76 3.96 -8.85
N VAL A 58 2.09 2.73 -8.45
CA VAL A 58 3.21 1.97 -9.01
C VAL A 58 3.05 1.81 -10.53
N SER A 59 1.84 1.52 -11.00
CA SER A 59 1.52 1.45 -12.43
C SER A 59 1.64 2.82 -13.11
N LYS A 60 1.14 3.89 -12.48
CA LYS A 60 1.24 5.27 -12.99
C LYS A 60 2.70 5.70 -13.21
N TYR A 61 3.58 5.37 -12.27
CA TYR A 61 5.00 5.74 -12.31
C TYR A 61 5.91 4.67 -12.95
N ASN A 62 5.32 3.61 -13.51
CA ASN A 62 6.02 2.51 -14.18
C ASN A 62 7.17 1.90 -13.35
N ILE A 63 6.96 1.71 -12.04
CA ILE A 63 7.95 1.10 -11.17
C ILE A 63 7.86 -0.43 -11.31
N GLY A 64 8.39 -0.93 -12.42
CA GLY A 64 8.13 -2.29 -12.92
C GLY A 64 8.55 -3.44 -12.00
N TYR A 65 9.59 -3.27 -11.17
CA TYR A 65 10.00 -4.32 -10.23
C TYR A 65 9.01 -4.49 -9.06
N LEU A 66 8.31 -3.43 -8.65
CA LEU A 66 7.26 -3.51 -7.63
C LEU A 66 6.01 -4.18 -8.17
N LEU A 67 5.62 -3.92 -9.42
CA LEU A 67 4.46 -4.58 -10.05
C LEU A 67 4.60 -6.10 -10.11
N LYS A 68 5.84 -6.60 -10.22
CA LYS A 68 6.16 -8.03 -10.27
C LYS A 68 6.44 -8.64 -8.89
N SER A 69 6.38 -7.84 -7.83
CA SER A 69 6.65 -8.34 -6.48
C SER A 69 5.46 -9.12 -5.94
N TYR A 70 5.75 -10.10 -5.08
CA TYR A 70 4.73 -10.83 -4.31
C TYR A 70 3.89 -9.90 -3.41
N TYR A 71 4.30 -8.64 -3.22
CA TYR A 71 3.54 -7.68 -2.43
C TYR A 71 2.15 -7.39 -3.03
N PHE A 72 2.03 -7.30 -4.36
CA PHE A 72 0.74 -7.01 -5.01
C PHE A 72 0.02 -8.26 -5.50
N THR A 73 0.33 -9.44 -4.96
CA THR A 73 -0.56 -10.60 -5.17
C THR A 73 -1.87 -10.31 -4.46
N PHE A 74 -2.90 -10.04 -5.28
CA PHE A 74 -4.27 -9.97 -4.81
C PHE A 74 -4.76 -11.42 -4.77
N GLU A 75 -4.79 -12.02 -3.58
CA GLU A 75 -5.55 -13.25 -3.42
C GLU A 75 -7.03 -12.92 -3.74
N ASN A 76 -7.62 -13.70 -4.63
CA ASN A 76 -9.04 -13.64 -4.93
C ASN A 76 -9.77 -14.23 -3.70
N ASP A 77 -10.10 -13.38 -2.73
CA ASP A 77 -11.12 -13.69 -1.71
C ASP A 77 -12.51 -13.75 -2.36
#